data_AF-A0A7Y4TZI8-F1
#
_entry.id   AF-A0A7Y4TZI8-F1
#
_cell.length_a   1.000
_cell.length_b   1.000
_cell.length_c   1.000
_cell.angle_alpha   90.00
_cell.angle_beta   90.00
_cell.angle_gamma   90.00
#
_symmetry.space_group_name_H-M   'P 1'
#
loop_
_entity.id
_entity.type
_entity.pdbx_description
1 polymer ?
#
loop_
_entity_poly.entity_id
_entity_poly.type
_entity_poly.pdbx_seq_one_letter_code
_entity_poly.pdbx_strand_id
1 'polypeptide(L)' 'MIYDSYCASCHGVELNNTAPGVTFDLRRLRTDEHPRFVSSVLNGKNQMPPWRGVLEMEQVEALWAYIRATVDR' A
#
# COMPACT_ATOMS: atom_id res chain seq x y z
N MET A 1 12.24 -2.63 4.87
CA MET A 1 11.45 -3.32 3.81
C MET A 1 10.94 -2.28 2.82
N ILE A 2 10.60 -2.61 1.57
CA ILE A 2 10.06 -1.62 0.59
C ILE A 2 8.86 -0.87 1.19
N TYR A 3 8.00 -1.57 1.93
CA TYR A 3 6.86 -0.96 2.62
C TYR A 3 7.26 0.16 3.58
N ASP A 4 8.33 -0.01 4.36
CA ASP A 4 8.79 0.99 5.33
C ASP A 4 9.26 2.28 4.65
N SER A 5 9.92 2.14 3.51
CA SER A 5 10.50 3.26 2.76
C SER A 5 9.45 4.09 2.00
N TYR A 6 8.39 3.45 1.51
CA TYR A 6 7.44 4.10 0.58
C TYR A 6 6.02 4.24 1.13
N CYS A 7 5.62 3.46 2.15
CA CYS A 7 4.22 3.35 2.57
C CYS A 7 4.00 3.65 4.05
N ALA A 8 4.91 3.22 4.94
CA ALA A 8 4.70 3.23 6.39
C ALA A 8 4.56 4.64 6.99
N SER A 9 5.15 5.66 6.35
CA SER A 9 5.01 7.06 6.80
C SER A 9 3.56 7.55 6.83
N CYS A 10 2.70 7.00 5.98
CA CYS A 10 1.29 7.36 5.87
C CYS A 10 0.35 6.23 6.33
N HIS A 11 0.71 4.98 6.08
CA HIS A 11 -0.13 3.82 6.37
C HIS A 11 0.25 3.09 7.67
N GLY A 12 1.26 3.60 8.39
CA GLY A 12 1.75 3.04 9.65
C GLY A 12 2.69 1.86 9.46
N VAL A 13 3.53 1.60 10.45
CA VAL A 13 4.37 0.39 10.48
C VAL A 13 3.47 -0.83 10.65
N GLU A 14 3.75 -1.91 9.92
CA GLU A 14 2.93 -3.15 9.96
C GLU A 14 1.43 -2.92 9.69
N LEU A 15 1.10 -1.99 8.80
CA LEU A 15 -0.27 -1.58 8.47
C LEU A 15 -1.05 -0.99 9.67
N ASN A 16 -0.38 -0.68 10.78
CA ASN A 16 -1.00 -0.08 11.95
C ASN A 16 -1.21 1.41 11.72
N ASN A 17 -2.23 1.74 10.92
CA ASN A 17 -2.53 3.12 10.54
C ASN A 17 -2.83 3.99 11.78
N THR A 18 -1.95 4.96 12.03
CA THR A 18 -2.04 5.89 13.17
C THR A 18 -2.82 7.16 12.87
N ALA A 19 -3.24 7.38 11.62
CA ALA A 19 -4.00 8.55 11.18
C ALA A 19 -5.34 8.18 10.51
N PRO A 20 -6.26 7.50 11.23
CA PRO A 20 -7.56 7.11 10.70
C PRO A 20 -8.35 8.33 10.22
N GLY A 21 -8.79 8.30 8.95
CA GLY A 21 -9.54 9.38 8.29
C GLY A 21 -8.70 10.24 7.34
N VAL A 22 -7.37 10.20 7.45
CA VAL A 22 -6.45 10.87 6.52
C VAL A 22 -5.96 9.91 5.44
N THR A 23 -5.59 8.69 5.84
CA THR A 23 -5.09 7.65 4.95
C THR A 23 -6.01 6.45 4.94
N PHE A 24 -6.05 5.74 3.81
CA PHE A 24 -6.83 4.51 3.70
C PHE A 24 -6.23 3.41 4.58
N ASP A 25 -7.06 2.73 5.37
CA ASP A 25 -6.65 1.57 6.14
C ASP A 25 -6.45 0.37 5.21
N LEU A 26 -5.19 0.03 4.94
CA LEU A 26 -4.80 -1.04 4.02
C LEU A 26 -5.32 -2.41 4.45
N ARG A 27 -5.64 -2.60 5.74
CA ARG A 27 -6.23 -3.86 6.25
C ARG A 27 -7.64 -4.11 5.74
N ARG A 28 -8.26 -3.08 5.15
CA ARG A 28 -9.59 -3.16 4.53
C ARG A 28 -9.54 -3.58 3.07
N LEU A 29 -8.36 -3.72 2.46
CA LEU A 29 -8.22 -4.23 1.09
C LEU A 29 -8.65 -5.70 1.04
N ARG A 30 -9.56 -6.04 0.13
CA ARG A 30 -9.97 -7.41 -0.16
C ARG A 30 -9.07 -8.02 -1.25
N THR A 31 -9.02 -9.34 -1.35
CA THR A 31 -8.18 -10.06 -2.33
C THR A 31 -8.51 -9.70 -3.78
N ASP A 32 -9.77 -9.39 -4.08
CA ASP A 32 -10.26 -8.97 -5.40
C ASP A 32 -9.95 -7.50 -5.73
N GLU A 33 -9.37 -6.74 -4.80
CA GLU A 33 -9.02 -5.33 -4.98
C GLU A 33 -7.57 -5.10 -5.41
N HIS A 34 -6.86 -6.15 -5.84
CA HIS A 34 -5.50 -6.02 -6.38
C HIS A 34 -5.39 -4.95 -7.49
N PRO A 35 -6.30 -4.88 -8.50
CA PRO A 35 -6.23 -3.84 -9.52
C PRO A 35 -6.38 -2.42 -8.95
N ARG A 36 -7.20 -2.27 -7.90
CA ARG A 36 -7.39 -1.00 -7.19
C ARG A 36 -6.11 -0.61 -6.45
N PHE A 37 -5.44 -1.56 -5.81
CA PHE A 37 -4.16 -1.34 -5.15
C PHE A 37 -3.09 -0.89 -6.16
N VAL A 38 -2.87 -1.67 -7.23
CA VAL A 38 -1.87 -1.35 -8.27
C VAL A 38 -2.14 0.04 -8.86
N SER A 39 -3.39 0.34 -9.22
CA SER A 39 -3.74 1.67 -9.75
C SER A 39 -3.44 2.80 -8.77
N SER A 40 -3.75 2.61 -7.48
CA SER A 40 -3.49 3.64 -6.45
C SER A 40 -2.00 3.84 -6.19
N VAL A 41 -1.20 2.77 -6.23
CA VAL A 41 0.27 2.85 -6.06
C VAL A 41 0.93 3.53 -7.25
N LEU A 42 0.57 3.13 -8.47
CA LEU A 42 1.21 3.66 -9.67
C LEU A 42 0.78 5.09 -9.98
N ASN A 43 -0.51 5.40 -9.81
CA ASN A 43 -1.08 6.68 -10.22
C ASN A 43 -1.27 7.67 -9.06
N GLY A 44 -1.01 7.24 -7.83
CA GLY A 44 -1.29 8.03 -6.63
C GLY A 44 -2.78 8.12 -6.32
N LYS A 45 -3.11 8.70 -5.17
CA LYS A 45 -4.50 8.96 -4.77
C LYS A 45 -4.57 10.03 -3.69
N ASN A 46 -5.29 11.11 -3.94
CA ASN A 46 -5.35 12.27 -3.03
C ASN A 46 -3.93 12.75 -2.68
N GLN A 47 -3.55 12.68 -1.40
CA GLN A 47 -2.23 13.06 -0.90
C GLN A 47 -1.15 11.96 -1.08
N MET A 48 -1.53 10.76 -1.53
CA MET A 48 -0.58 9.67 -1.82
C MET A 48 0.11 9.94 -3.16
N PRO A 49 1.46 10.06 -3.19
CA PRO A 49 2.19 10.32 -4.43
C PRO A 49 2.13 9.11 -5.39
N PRO A 50 2.22 9.34 -6.71
CA PRO A 50 2.37 8.27 -7.68
C PRO A 50 3.77 7.67 -7.63
N TRP A 51 3.86 6.34 -7.74
CA TRP A 51 5.14 5.62 -7.74
C TRP A 51 5.54 5.02 -9.09
N ARG A 52 4.81 5.33 -10.16
CA ARG A 52 5.18 4.91 -11.52
C ARG A 52 6.57 5.42 -11.89
N GLY A 53 7.46 4.52 -12.30
CA GLY A 53 8.85 4.83 -12.64
C GLY A 53 9.78 5.00 -11.43
N VAL A 54 9.26 4.87 -10.20
CA VAL A 54 10.03 4.79 -8.96
C VAL A 54 10.05 3.35 -8.45
N LEU A 55 8.90 2.68 -8.52
CA LEU A 55 8.76 1.26 -8.20
C LEU A 55 8.58 0.44 -9.48
N GLU A 56 9.33 -0.64 -9.57
CA GLU A 56 9.12 -1.70 -10.56
C GLU A 56 7.88 -2.54 -10.21
N MET A 57 7.27 -3.18 -11.21
CA MET A 57 6.05 -3.96 -10.98
C MET A 57 6.26 -5.09 -9.98
N GLU A 58 7.42 -5.74 -9.97
CA GLU A 58 7.79 -6.78 -9.02
C GLU A 58 7.80 -6.25 -7.58
N GLN A 59 8.20 -4.98 -7.38
CA GLN A 59 8.18 -4.34 -6.07
C GLN A 59 6.75 -4.01 -5.64
N VAL A 60 5.90 -3.59 -6.57
CA VAL A 60 4.47 -3.37 -6.31
C VAL A 60 3.78 -4.68 -5.91
N GLU A 61 4.08 -5.78 -6.60
CA GLU A 61 3.56 -7.11 -6.24
C GLU A 61 4.10 -7.59 -4.88
N ALA A 62 5.37 -7.32 -4.56
CA ALA A 62 5.93 -7.64 -3.24
C ALA A 62 5.24 -6.85 -2.11
N LEU A 63 4.88 -5.58 -2.36
CA LEU A 63 4.09 -4.78 -1.42
C LEU A 63 2.68 -5.37 -1.22
N TRP A 64 2.03 -5.80 -2.30
CA TRP A 64 0.73 -6.46 -2.21
C TRP A 64 0.82 -7.76 -1.39
N ALA A 65 1.81 -8.60 -1.68
CA ALA A 65 2.04 -9.84 -0.96
C ALA A 65 2.29 -9.60 0.53
N TYR A 66 3.06 -8.57 0.88
CA TYR A 66 3.26 -8.15 2.27
C TYR A 66 1.95 -7.75 2.95
N ILE A 67 1.11 -6.94 2.29
CA ILE A 67 -0.19 -6.54 2.82
C ILE A 67 -1.06 -7.78 3.06
N ARG A 68 -1.17 -8.69 2.08
CA ARG A 68 -1.95 -9.93 2.22
C ARG A 68 -1.42 -10.80 3.35
N ALA A 69 -0.12 -11.04 3.41
CA ALA A 69 0.49 -11.83 4.47
C ALA A 69 0.28 -11.24 5.87
N THR A 70 0.12 -9.91 5.98
CA THR A 70 -0.14 -9.24 7.26
C THR A 70 -1.63 -9.26 7.62
N VAL A 71 -2.52 -9.14 6.63
CA VAL A 71 -3.98 -9.11 6.83
C VAL A 71 -4.58 -10.50 7.02
N ASP A 72 -4.07 -11.49 6.30
CA ASP A 72 -4.56 -12.88 6.30
C ASP A 72 -3.93 -13.74 7.41
N ARG A 73 -3.17 -13.11 8.31
CA ARG A 73 -2.48 -13.77 9.43
C ARG A 73 -3.42 -14.15 10.57
#